data_AF-A0A1F7FGV6-F1
#
_entry.id   AF-A0A1F7FGV6-F1
#
_cell.length_a   1.000
_cell.length_b   1.000
_cell.length_c   1.000
_cell.angle_alpha   90.00
_cell.angle_beta   90.00
_cell.angle_gamma   90.00
#
_symmetry.space_group_name_H-M   'P 1'
#
loop_
_entity.id
_entity.type
_entity.pdbx_description
1 polymer ?
#
loop_
_entity_poly.entity_id
_entity_poly.type
_entity_poly.pdbx_seq_one_letter_code
_entity_poly.pdbx_strand_id
1 'polypeptide(L)'
;MGSTELAANLFRATQTEKKIQRDKIIGKAEANKTHYDVGKKVRQTIQDIGGTPPEELPVLEDVSKIQKAVKSIEKQLKKTPCSRT
;
A
#
# COMPACT_ATOMS: atom_id res chain seq x y z
N MET A 1 -6.44 1.27 2.53
CA MET A 1 -5.13 0.64 2.29
C MET A 1 -4.46 0.50 3.64
N GLY A 2 -4.09 -0.73 4.02
CA GLY A 2 -3.43 -0.98 5.29
C GLY A 2 -2.02 -0.39 5.26
N SER A 3 -1.47 0.05 6.39
CA SER A 3 -0.11 0.59 6.47
C SER A 3 0.93 -0.42 5.96
N THR A 4 0.75 -1.70 6.26
CA THR A 4 1.62 -2.80 5.80
C THR A 4 1.55 -3.02 4.29
N GLU A 5 0.36 -2.97 3.71
CA GLU A 5 0.13 -3.10 2.26
C GLU A 5 0.81 -1.96 1.49
N LEU A 6 0.65 -0.73 1.98
CA LEU A 6 1.25 0.46 1.38
C LEU A 6 2.77 0.41 1.50
N ALA A 7 3.30 0.02 2.67
CA ALA A 7 4.73 -0.15 2.89
C ALA A 7 5.32 -1.20 1.92
N ALA A 8 4.65 -2.34 1.73
CA ALA A 8 5.09 -3.36 0.80
C ALA A 8 5.09 -2.88 -0.66
N ASN A 9 4.08 -2.11 -1.07
CA ASN A 9 4.02 -1.53 -2.41
C ASN A 9 5.16 -0.52 -2.66
N LEU A 10 5.34 0.42 -1.73
CA LEU A 10 6.42 1.41 -1.80
C LEU A 10 7.80 0.74 -1.79
N PHE A 11 7.97 -0.30 -0.98
CA PHE A 11 9.21 -1.05 -0.92
C PHE A 11 9.50 -1.76 -2.26
N ARG A 12 8.53 -2.45 -2.86
CA ARG A 12 8.68 -3.06 -4.19
C ARG A 12 9.07 -2.02 -5.25
N ALA A 13 8.40 -0.88 -5.26
CA ALA A 13 8.66 0.19 -6.24
C ALA A 13 10.08 0.74 -6.11
N THR A 14 10.48 1.11 -4.88
CA THR A 14 11.82 1.69 -4.62
C THR A 14 12.95 0.69 -4.91
N GLN A 15 12.78 -0.59 -4.57
CA GLN A 15 13.79 -1.60 -4.88
C GLN A 15 13.87 -1.91 -6.37
N THR A 16 12.73 -1.89 -7.07
CA THR A 16 12.71 -2.07 -8.54
C THR A 16 13.44 -0.92 -9.23
N GLU A 17 13.17 0.32 -8.84
CA GLU A 17 13.84 1.49 -9.39
C GLU A 17 15.36 1.41 -9.19
N LYS A 18 15.80 1.12 -7.96
CA LYS A 18 17.23 0.94 -7.65
C LYS A 18 17.86 -0.18 -8.48
N LYS A 19 17.13 -1.26 -8.73
CA LYS A 19 17.61 -2.39 -9.54
C LYS A 19 17.71 -2.03 -11.02
N ILE A 20 16.70 -1.35 -11.58
CA ILE A 20 16.72 -0.86 -12.96
C ILE A 20 17.91 0.08 -13.18
N GLN A 21 18.18 0.99 -12.25
CA GLN A 21 19.31 1.90 -12.33
C GLN A 21 20.66 1.18 -12.23
N ARG A 22 20.81 0.23 -11.29
CA ARG A 22 22.06 -0.53 -11.10
C ARG A 22 22.39 -1.40 -12.31
N ASP A 23 21.41 -2.13 -12.82
CA ASP A 23 21.60 -3.11 -13.89
C ASP A 23 21.48 -2.47 -15.28
N LYS A 24 21.25 -1.14 -15.34
CA LYS A 24 21.03 -0.35 -16.56
C LYS A 24 20.01 -0.99 -17.50
N ILE A 25 18.90 -1.47 -16.92
CA ILE A 25 17.84 -2.15 -17.66
C ILE A 25 17.12 -1.13 -18.55
N ILE A 26 17.01 -1.44 -19.84
CA ILE A 26 16.39 -0.56 -20.83
C ILE A 26 15.21 -1.28 -21.47
N GLY A 27 14.08 -0.58 -21.56
CA GLY A 27 12.89 -1.07 -22.24
C GLY A 27 11.83 -1.64 -21.30
N LYS A 28 10.58 -1.53 -21.76
CA LYS A 28 9.39 -1.85 -20.97
C LYS A 28 9.32 -3.31 -20.54
N ALA A 29 9.68 -4.25 -21.43
CA ALA A 29 9.57 -5.67 -21.17
C ALA A 29 10.51 -6.12 -20.02
N GLU A 30 11.76 -5.68 -20.06
CA GLU A 30 12.74 -6.02 -19.02
C GLU A 30 12.45 -5.31 -17.68
N ALA A 31 12.00 -4.05 -17.73
CA ALA A 31 11.56 -3.33 -16.53
C ALA A 31 10.38 -4.05 -15.85
N ASN A 32 9.40 -4.52 -16.64
CA ASN A 32 8.27 -5.30 -16.13
C ASN A 32 8.71 -6.63 -15.51
N LYS A 33 9.63 -7.35 -16.16
CA LYS A 33 10.20 -8.60 -15.62
C LYS A 33 10.92 -8.34 -14.29
N THR A 34 11.70 -7.28 -14.23
CA THR A 34 12.45 -6.88 -13.03
C THR A 34 11.50 -6.52 -11.88
N HIS A 35 10.45 -5.76 -12.16
CA HIS A 35 9.42 -5.42 -11.18
C HIS A 35 8.70 -6.67 -10.64
N TYR A 36 8.41 -7.65 -11.51
CA TYR A 36 7.83 -8.93 -11.11
C TYR A 36 8.75 -9.73 -10.19
N ASP A 37 10.04 -9.85 -10.56
CA ASP A 37 11.04 -10.58 -9.77
C ASP A 37 11.25 -9.96 -8.39
N VAL A 38 11.32 -8.63 -8.31
CA VAL A 38 11.41 -7.89 -7.04
C VAL A 38 10.15 -8.13 -6.22
N GLY A 39 8.96 -8.01 -6.82
CA GLY A 39 7.70 -8.29 -6.12
C GLY A 39 7.61 -9.71 -5.57
N LYS A 40 8.10 -10.71 -6.32
CA LYS A 40 8.19 -12.11 -5.85
C LYS A 40 9.09 -12.24 -4.62
N LYS A 41 10.26 -11.60 -4.64
CA LYS A 41 11.18 -11.60 -3.49
C LYS A 41 10.56 -10.93 -2.26
N VAL A 42 9.88 -9.79 -2.44
CA VAL A 42 9.21 -9.10 -1.33
C VAL A 42 8.15 -9.99 -0.69
N ARG A 43 7.35 -10.70 -1.47
CA ARG A 43 6.37 -11.68 -0.94
C ARG A 43 7.05 -12.80 -0.16
N GLN A 44 8.11 -13.38 -0.72
CA GLN A 44 8.87 -14.43 -0.04
C GLN A 44 9.40 -13.93 1.30
N THR A 45 10.02 -12.75 1.33
CA THR A 45 10.54 -12.16 2.57
C THR A 45 9.44 -11.89 3.60
N ILE A 46 8.26 -11.44 3.18
CA ILE A 46 7.12 -11.26 4.10
C ILE A 46 6.71 -12.60 4.72
N GLN A 47 6.65 -13.68 3.93
CA GLN A 47 6.36 -15.03 4.41
C GLN A 47 7.46 -15.55 5.35
N ASP A 48 8.72 -15.35 5.00
CA ASP A 48 9.89 -15.81 5.77
C ASP A 48 9.96 -15.14 7.15
N ILE A 49 9.55 -13.87 7.25
CA ILE A 49 9.47 -13.11 8.52
C ILE A 49 8.22 -13.52 9.34
N GLY A 50 7.32 -14.33 8.78
CA GLY A 50 6.06 -14.74 9.42
C GLY A 50 4.94 -13.70 9.26
N GLY A 51 5.05 -12.79 8.30
CA GLY A 51 4.02 -11.81 7.96
C GLY A 51 3.02 -12.34 6.93
N THR A 52 1.80 -11.78 6.94
CA THR A 52 0.77 -12.11 5.95
C THR A 52 1.09 -11.43 4.61
N PRO A 53 1.11 -12.18 3.48
CA PRO A 53 1.37 -11.59 2.18
C PRO A 53 0.28 -10.59 1.82
N PRO A 54 0.61 -9.54 1.04
CA PRO A 54 -0.34 -8.47 0.73
C PRO A 54 -1.59 -8.93 -0.03
N GLU A 55 -1.53 -10.09 -0.70
CA GLU A 55 -2.66 -10.67 -1.45
C GLU A 55 -3.70 -11.35 -0.55
N GLU A 56 -3.34 -11.65 0.69
CA GLU A 56 -4.20 -12.30 1.69
C GLU A 56 -4.73 -11.30 2.73
N LEU A 57 -4.31 -10.03 2.61
CA LEU A 57 -4.87 -8.96 3.43
C LEU A 57 -6.34 -8.73 3.03
N PRO A 58 -7.23 -8.49 4.01
CA PRO A 58 -8.62 -8.21 3.72
C PRO A 58 -8.75 -6.96 2.85
N VAL A 59 -9.55 -7.05 1.79
CA VAL A 59 -9.85 -5.91 0.92
C VAL A 59 -10.50 -4.82 1.75
N LEU A 60 -9.92 -3.62 1.73
CA LEU A 60 -10.52 -2.49 2.43
C LEU A 60 -11.84 -2.07 1.81
N GLU A 61 -12.69 -1.48 2.64
CA GLU A 61 -13.97 -0.96 2.20
C GLU A 61 -13.82 0.03 1.04
N ASP A 62 -14.84 0.00 0.17
CA ASP A 62 -14.98 0.90 -0.96
C ASP A 62 -14.81 2.38 -0.52
N VAL A 63 -14.00 3.13 -1.27
CA VAL A 63 -13.71 4.56 -1.05
C VAL A 63 -15.00 5.37 -0.90
N SER A 64 -16.06 4.98 -1.60
CA SER A 64 -17.38 5.62 -1.54
C SER A 64 -18.03 5.50 -0.15
N LYS A 65 -17.83 4.39 0.55
CA LYS A 65 -18.35 4.17 1.91
C LYS A 65 -17.55 4.98 2.92
N ILE A 66 -16.22 5.01 2.77
CA ILE A 66 -15.31 5.81 3.60
C ILE A 66 -15.65 7.30 3.49
N GLN A 67 -15.86 7.82 2.28
CA GLN A 67 -16.24 9.23 2.07
C GLN A 67 -17.56 9.60 2.78
N LYS A 68 -18.56 8.70 2.76
CA LYS A 68 -19.83 8.90 3.47
C LYS A 68 -19.63 8.90 4.99
N ALA A 69 -18.80 7.99 5.51
CA ALA A 69 -18.46 7.91 6.92
C ALA A 69 -17.74 9.19 7.40
N VAL A 70 -16.74 9.67 6.66
CA VAL A 70 -16.01 10.91 6.96
C VAL A 70 -16.95 12.11 6.98
N LYS A 71 -17.81 12.28 5.97
CA LYS A 71 -18.80 13.37 5.95
C LYS A 71 -19.78 13.31 7.12
N SER A 72 -20.19 12.11 7.52
CA SER A 72 -21.08 11.91 8.67
C SER A 72 -20.39 12.34 9.97
N ILE A 73 -19.14 11.92 10.18
CA ILE A 73 -18.31 12.29 11.34
C ILE A 73 -18.07 13.80 11.39
N GLU A 74 -17.72 14.44 10.27
CA GLU A 74 -17.56 15.89 10.18
C GLU A 74 -18.86 16.65 10.54
N LYS A 75 -20.00 16.13 10.11
CA LYS A 75 -21.32 16.70 10.44
C LYS A 75 -21.64 16.53 11.93
N GLN A 76 -21.22 15.45 12.56
CA GLN A 76 -21.38 15.25 14.00
C GLN A 76 -20.44 16.13 14.82
N LEU A 77 -19.16 16.24 14.43
CA LEU A 77 -18.19 17.16 15.06
C LEU A 77 -18.61 18.63 14.97
N LYS A 78 -19.25 19.04 13.87
CA LYS A 78 -19.83 20.39 13.72
C LYS A 78 -21.12 20.61 14.53
N LYS A 79 -21.78 19.54 14.97
CA LYS A 79 -23.04 19.60 15.74
C LYS A 79 -22.82 19.52 17.24
N THR A 80 -21.71 18.95 17.71
CA THR A 80 -21.38 18.93 19.14
C THR A 80 -20.95 20.33 19.57
N PRO A 81 -21.74 21.04 20.41
CA PRO A 81 -21.25 22.28 20.98
C PRO A 81 -20.12 21.93 21.94
N CYS A 82 -19.02 22.66 21.84
CA CYS A 82 -17.97 22.66 22.86
C CYS A 82 -18.62 22.91 24.22
N SER A 83 -18.78 21.86 25.03
CA SER A 83 -19.05 22.00 26.45
C SER A 83 -17.77 22.55 27.07
N ARG A 84 -17.70 23.89 27.12
CA ARG A 84 -16.75 24.61 27.97
C ARG A 84 -17.00 24.20 29.41
N THR A 85 -16.01 23.59 30.03
CA THR A 85 -15.75 23.65 31.48
C THR A 85 -14.28 23.95 31.63
#